data_AF-A0A9W9T4D6-F1
#
_entry.id   AF-A0A9W9T4D6-F1
#
_cell.length_a   1.000
_cell.length_b   1.000
_cell.length_c   1.000
_cell.angle_alpha   90.00
_cell.angle_beta   90.00
_cell.angle_gamma   90.00
#
_symmetry.space_group_name_H-M   'P 1'
#
loop_
_entity.id
_entity.type
_entity.pdbx_description
1 polymer ?
#
loop_
_entity_poly.entity_id
_entity_poly.type
_entity_poly.pdbx_seq_one_letter_code
_entity_poly.pdbx_strand_id
1 'polypeptide(L)'
;MTKMAGLFRPKKLDLSGFVNTRLIRDNNKRMAFEQTEPERQALRYMIRNTSLSGRVRAQAQLQLSQMHAYTRPTQIKNRCVASGTARSVFRDFRINRYQFRMQALAGELPGVRKASW
;
A
#
# COMPACT_ATOMS: atom_id res chain seq x y z
N MET A 1 20.39 -21.31 -6.77
CA MET A 1 19.42 -21.44 -5.68
C MET A 1 18.86 -20.07 -5.29
N THR A 2 17.91 -19.53 -6.06
CA THR A 2 17.13 -18.35 -5.64
C THR A 2 15.82 -18.30 -6.43
N LYS A 3 14.86 -19.16 -6.07
CA LYS A 3 13.45 -18.93 -6.42
C LYS A 3 12.91 -17.82 -5.50
N MET A 4 13.32 -16.58 -5.74
CA MET A 4 12.80 -15.38 -5.03
C MET A 4 11.54 -14.81 -5.69
N ALA A 5 11.07 -15.40 -6.79
CA ALA A 5 9.77 -15.11 -7.36
C ALA A 5 8.69 -15.88 -6.58
N GLY A 6 8.18 -15.30 -5.48
CA GLY A 6 7.06 -15.92 -4.76
C GLY A 6 6.84 -15.53 -3.29
N LEU A 7 7.74 -14.79 -2.64
CA LEU A 7 7.69 -14.64 -1.17
C LEU A 7 6.40 -13.96 -0.66
N PHE A 8 5.85 -12.99 -1.41
CA PHE A 8 4.71 -12.18 -0.96
C PHE A 8 3.47 -12.32 -1.85
N ARG A 9 3.54 -13.05 -2.97
CA ARG A 9 2.38 -13.25 -3.84
C ARG A 9 1.69 -14.54 -3.44
N PRO A 10 0.42 -14.51 -2.97
CA PRO A 10 -0.29 -15.74 -2.67
C PRO A 10 -0.47 -16.57 -3.94
N LYS A 11 -0.48 -17.90 -3.77
CA LYS A 11 -0.72 -18.84 -4.89
C LYS A 11 -2.15 -18.74 -5.42
N LYS A 12 -3.11 -18.48 -4.52
CA LYS A 12 -4.50 -18.17 -4.85
C LYS A 12 -4.69 -16.65 -4.92
N LEU A 13 -5.54 -16.19 -5.83
CA LEU A 13 -5.88 -14.77 -5.92
C LEU A 13 -7.05 -14.45 -4.99
N ASP A 14 -6.82 -13.53 -4.07
CA ASP A 14 -7.79 -13.12 -3.05
C ASP A 14 -8.48 -11.78 -3.39
N LEU A 15 -8.25 -11.26 -4.60
CA LEU A 15 -8.77 -9.96 -5.06
C LEU A 15 -10.11 -10.12 -5.79
N SER A 16 -11.08 -9.27 -5.46
CA SER A 16 -12.36 -9.16 -6.16
C SER A 16 -12.39 -7.97 -7.14
N GLY A 17 -13.15 -8.09 -8.23
CA GLY A 17 -13.35 -7.02 -9.21
C GLY A 17 -12.23 -6.94 -10.25
N PHE A 18 -11.83 -5.72 -10.63
CA PHE A 18 -10.84 -5.53 -11.68
C PHE A 18 -9.43 -5.88 -11.22
N VAL A 19 -8.83 -6.88 -11.88
CA VAL A 19 -7.49 -7.37 -11.55
C VAL A 19 -6.47 -6.91 -12.59
N ASN A 20 -5.36 -6.36 -12.12
CA ASN A 20 -4.21 -6.00 -12.94
C ASN A 20 -2.93 -6.43 -12.23
N THR A 21 -1.89 -6.84 -12.97
CA THR A 21 -0.55 -7.14 -12.47
C THR A 21 -0.03 -6.10 -11.47
N ARG A 22 -0.23 -4.82 -11.75
CA ARG A 22 0.23 -3.74 -10.86
C ARG A 22 -0.61 -3.63 -9.58
N LEU A 23 -1.89 -3.99 -9.65
CA LEU A 23 -2.80 -4.01 -8.52
C LEU A 23 -2.50 -5.20 -7.60
N ILE A 24 -2.22 -6.38 -8.19
CA ILE A 24 -1.72 -7.55 -7.44
C ILE A 24 -0.44 -7.21 -6.68
N ARG A 25 0.54 -6.58 -7.35
CA ARG A 25 1.80 -6.18 -6.70
C ARG A 25 1.56 -5.18 -5.57
N ASP A 26 0.66 -4.22 -5.76
CA ASP A 26 0.33 -3.21 -4.75
C ASP A 26 -0.43 -3.82 -3.56
N ASN A 27 -1.33 -4.77 -3.80
CA ASN A 27 -1.99 -5.54 -2.75
C ASN A 27 -0.99 -6.34 -1.90
N ASN A 28 -0.08 -7.07 -2.54
CA ASN A 28 0.94 -7.84 -1.83
C ASN A 28 1.84 -6.94 -0.95
N LYS A 29 2.12 -5.71 -1.40
CA LYS A 29 2.85 -4.73 -0.58
C LYS A 29 2.04 -4.29 0.64
N ARG A 30 0.73 -4.06 0.49
CA ARG A 30 -0.15 -3.73 1.63
C ARG A 30 -0.17 -4.86 2.65
N MET A 31 -0.40 -6.10 2.21
CA MET A 31 -0.41 -7.28 3.09
C MET A 31 0.93 -7.48 3.81
N ALA A 32 2.04 -7.36 3.08
CA ALA A 32 3.37 -7.48 3.67
C ALA A 32 3.67 -6.36 4.67
N PHE A 33 3.24 -5.13 4.39
CA PHE A 33 3.41 -4.00 5.30
C PHE A 33 2.56 -4.17 6.56
N GLU A 34 1.30 -4.58 6.44
CA GLU A 34 0.41 -4.82 7.57
C GLU A 34 1.01 -5.83 8.57
N GLN A 35 1.56 -6.93 8.07
CA GLN A 35 2.21 -7.95 8.92
C GLN A 35 3.48 -7.43 9.62
N THR A 36 4.24 -6.55 8.96
CA THR A 36 5.58 -6.11 9.42
C THR A 36 5.57 -4.71 10.05
N GLU A 37 4.41 -4.07 10.16
CA GLU A 37 4.27 -2.71 10.67
C GLU A 37 4.76 -2.59 12.13
N PRO A 38 4.36 -3.45 13.08
CA PRO A 38 4.79 -3.33 14.48
C PRO A 38 6.31 -3.45 14.63
N GLU A 39 6.92 -4.44 13.97
CA GLU A 39 8.38 -4.65 13.97
C GLU A 39 9.11 -3.43 13.41
N ARG A 40 8.61 -2.90 12.29
CA ARG A 40 9.21 -1.73 11.65
C ARG A 40 9.11 -0.48 12.53
N GLN A 41 7.99 -0.29 13.23
CA GLN A 41 7.81 0.84 14.15
C GLN A 41 8.72 0.71 15.38
N ALA A 42 8.88 -0.49 15.93
CA ALA A 42 9.82 -0.75 17.02
C ALA A 42 11.26 -0.39 16.62
N LEU A 43 11.73 -0.88 15.47
CA LEU A 43 13.07 -0.53 14.94
C LEU A 43 13.22 0.98 14.76
N ARG A 44 12.21 1.63 14.16
CA ARG A 44 12.17 3.07 13.93
C ARG A 44 12.20 3.88 15.22
N TYR A 45 11.59 3.39 16.29
CA TYR A 45 11.63 3.99 17.61
C TYR A 45 13.03 3.86 18.22
N MET A 46 13.59 2.65 18.22
CA MET A 46 14.94 2.40 18.76
C MET A 46 16.01 3.28 18.11
N ILE A 47 15.95 3.47 16.78
CA ILE A 47 16.91 4.30 16.05
C ILE A 47 16.85 5.78 16.51
N ARG A 48 15.65 6.30 16.74
CA ARG A 48 15.41 7.70 17.12
C ARG A 48 15.63 7.97 18.60
N ASN A 49 15.51 6.96 19.45
CA ASN A 49 15.70 7.10 20.89
C ASN A 49 17.19 7.33 21.22
N THR A 50 17.52 8.55 21.64
CA THR A 50 18.88 8.95 22.03
C THR A 50 19.33 8.41 23.38
N SER A 51 18.41 7.89 24.20
CA SER A 51 18.71 7.29 25.51
C SER A 51 19.30 5.88 25.39
N LEU A 52 19.12 5.22 24.24
CA LEU A 52 19.67 3.89 23.98
C LEU A 52 21.14 3.97 23.57
N SER A 53 21.89 2.89 23.84
CA SER A 53 23.29 2.80 23.46
C SER A 53 23.47 2.88 21.93
N GLY A 54 24.59 3.48 21.50
CA GLY A 54 24.89 3.64 20.07
C GLY A 54 24.93 2.30 19.31
N ARG A 55 25.39 1.23 19.97
CA ARG A 55 25.43 -0.12 19.40
C ARG A 55 24.03 -0.66 19.08
N VAL A 56 23.08 -0.51 20.00
CA VAL A 56 21.69 -0.95 19.81
C VAL A 56 21.03 -0.17 18.67
N ARG A 57 21.26 1.14 18.61
CA ARG A 57 20.76 2.00 17.52
C ARG A 57 21.33 1.60 16.16
N ALA A 58 22.64 1.32 16.09
CA ALA A 58 23.29 0.85 14.87
C ALA A 58 22.76 -0.51 14.41
N GLN A 59 22.54 -1.45 15.35
CA GLN A 59 21.96 -2.75 15.03
C GLN A 59 20.52 -2.63 14.50
N ALA A 60 19.69 -1.81 15.14
CA ALA A 60 18.33 -1.54 14.68
C ALA A 60 18.31 -0.90 13.28
N GLN A 61 19.26 0.01 13.00
CA GLN A 61 19.43 0.61 11.68
C GLN A 61 19.79 -0.42 10.60
N LEU A 62 20.69 -1.36 10.91
CA LEU A 62 21.07 -2.46 10.01
C LEU A 62 19.89 -3.40 9.76
N GLN A 63 19.14 -3.78 10.79
CA GLN A 63 17.95 -4.62 10.64
C GLN A 63 16.89 -3.93 9.77
N LEU A 64 16.63 -2.63 10.01
CA LEU A 64 15.67 -1.85 9.23
C LEU A 64 16.06 -1.73 7.75
N SER A 65 17.36 -1.67 7.44
CA SER A 65 17.86 -1.57 6.08
C SER A 65 17.76 -2.89 5.31
N GLN A 66 17.93 -4.02 6.01
CA GLN A 66 17.81 -5.39 5.47
C GLN A 66 16.35 -5.79 5.16
N MET A 67 15.35 -5.15 5.78
CA MET A 67 13.95 -5.45 5.51
C MET A 67 13.60 -5.31 4.02
N HIS A 68 12.83 -6.27 3.50
CA HIS A 68 12.44 -6.32 2.09
C HIS A 68 11.68 -5.05 1.65
N ALA A 69 11.83 -4.64 0.39
CA ALA A 69 11.24 -3.40 -0.13
C ALA A 69 9.70 -3.33 0.01
N TYR A 70 8.99 -4.46 -0.01
CA TYR A 70 7.52 -4.49 0.11
C TYR A 70 7.03 -4.10 1.51
N THR A 71 7.88 -4.21 2.54
CA THR A 71 7.59 -3.78 3.92
C THR A 71 7.66 -2.26 4.09
N ARG A 72 7.99 -1.51 3.02
CA ARG A 72 8.14 -0.06 3.10
C ARG A 72 6.79 0.61 2.79
N PRO A 73 6.24 1.45 3.69
CA PRO A 73 4.96 2.12 3.43
C PRO A 73 5.03 3.08 2.23
N THR A 74 6.21 3.63 1.94
CA THR A 74 6.46 4.52 0.80
C THR A 74 6.29 3.85 -0.57
N GLN A 75 6.27 2.52 -0.63
CA GLN A 75 6.10 1.75 -1.86
C GLN A 75 4.63 1.52 -2.25
N ILE A 76 3.69 1.77 -1.34
CA ILE A 76 2.26 1.58 -1.53
C ILE A 76 1.71 2.80 -2.28
N LYS A 77 0.86 2.57 -3.28
CA LYS A 77 0.23 3.65 -4.06
C LYS A 77 -1.26 3.39 -4.24
N ASN A 78 -2.07 4.41 -4.02
CA ASN A 78 -3.51 4.30 -4.25
C ASN A 78 -3.79 4.05 -5.74
N ARG A 79 -4.60 3.02 -6.01
CA ARG A 79 -5.05 2.64 -7.36
C ARG A 79 -6.56 2.62 -7.40
N CYS A 80 -7.09 2.93 -8.58
CA CYS A 80 -8.50 2.80 -8.89
C CYS A 80 -8.92 1.33 -8.78
N VAL A 81 -9.95 1.04 -8.00
CA VAL A 81 -10.48 -0.32 -7.84
C VAL A 81 -11.16 -0.82 -9.13
N ALA A 82 -11.78 0.07 -9.91
CA ALA A 82 -12.48 -0.30 -11.14
C ALA A 82 -11.58 -0.48 -12.37
N SER A 83 -10.43 0.22 -12.42
CA SER A 83 -9.59 0.23 -13.64
C SER A 83 -8.08 0.05 -13.39
N GLY A 84 -7.63 0.01 -12.14
CA GLY A 84 -6.22 -0.19 -11.78
C GLY A 84 -5.28 1.01 -12.05
N THR A 85 -5.81 2.15 -12.52
CA THR A 85 -5.02 3.38 -12.73
C THR A 85 -4.51 3.94 -11.41
N ALA A 86 -3.27 4.43 -11.38
CA ALA A 86 -2.63 4.96 -10.17
C ALA A 86 -2.61 6.49 -10.11
N ARG A 87 -3.16 7.16 -11.13
CA ARG A 87 -3.17 8.62 -11.25
C ARG A 87 -4.58 9.14 -11.00
N SER A 88 -4.68 10.29 -10.35
CA SER A 88 -5.94 10.99 -10.10
C SER A 88 -7.00 10.10 -9.43
N VAL A 89 -6.60 9.41 -8.36
CA VAL A 89 -7.46 8.54 -7.55
C VAL A 89 -7.96 9.33 -6.35
N PHE A 90 -9.28 9.45 -6.21
CA PHE A 90 -9.89 10.04 -5.01
C PHE A 90 -9.78 9.05 -3.85
N ARG A 91 -9.35 9.52 -2.67
CA ARG A 91 -9.10 8.64 -1.50
C ARG A 91 -10.40 8.07 -0.93
N ASP A 92 -11.44 8.89 -0.87
CA ASP A 92 -12.73 8.56 -0.25
C ASP A 92 -13.44 7.45 -1.03
N PHE A 93 -13.44 7.55 -2.36
CA PHE A 93 -14.14 6.61 -3.25
C PHE A 93 -13.24 5.51 -3.84
N ARG A 94 -11.90 5.64 -3.71
CA ARG A 94 -10.90 4.70 -4.25
C ARG A 94 -11.00 4.44 -5.76
N ILE A 95 -11.54 5.40 -6.51
CA ILE A 95 -11.69 5.35 -7.98
C ILE A 95 -11.01 6.55 -8.63
N ASN A 96 -10.71 6.43 -9.92
CA ASN A 96 -10.11 7.52 -10.68
C ASN A 96 -11.13 8.60 -11.06
N ARG A 97 -10.65 9.77 -11.49
CA ARG A 97 -11.49 10.92 -11.89
C ARG A 97 -12.56 10.63 -12.95
N TYR A 98 -12.26 9.75 -13.92
CA TYR A 98 -13.19 9.43 -15.01
C TYR A 98 -14.29 8.51 -14.51
N GLN A 99 -13.91 7.43 -13.82
CA GLN A 99 -14.85 6.50 -13.21
C GLN A 99 -15.73 7.23 -12.18
N PHE A 100 -15.13 8.10 -11.37
CA PHE A 100 -15.86 8.94 -10.43
C PHE A 100 -16.95 9.76 -11.13
N ARG A 101 -16.62 10.41 -12.25
CA ARG A 101 -17.59 11.18 -13.02
C ARG A 101 -18.74 10.30 -13.54
N MET A 102 -18.41 9.14 -14.12
CA MET A 102 -19.41 8.24 -14.69
C MET A 102 -20.35 7.68 -13.61
N GLN A 103 -19.80 7.25 -12.47
CA GLN A 103 -20.58 6.72 -11.35
C GLN A 103 -21.40 7.79 -10.64
N ALA A 104 -20.87 9.01 -10.51
CA ALA A 104 -21.62 10.15 -9.99
C ALA A 104 -22.82 10.48 -10.88
N LEU A 105 -22.65 10.51 -12.20
CA LEU A 105 -23.73 10.78 -13.15
C LEU A 105 -24.76 9.64 -13.20
N ALA A 106 -24.32 8.39 -13.01
CA ALA A 106 -25.19 7.23 -12.91
C ALA A 106 -25.96 7.15 -11.57
N GLY A 107 -25.61 7.97 -10.58
CA GLY A 107 -26.22 7.93 -9.25
C GLY A 107 -25.73 6.79 -8.36
N GLU A 108 -24.64 6.09 -8.73
CA GLU A 108 -24.07 4.99 -7.95
C GLU A 108 -23.31 5.48 -6.70
N LEU A 109 -22.88 6.74 -6.70
CA LEU A 109 -22.10 7.31 -5.59
C LEU A 109 -23.03 7.99 -4.57
N PRO A 110 -23.06 7.53 -3.30
CA PRO A 110 -23.94 8.08 -2.30
C PRO A 110 -23.56 9.53 -1.95
N GLY A 111 -24.54 10.43 -1.95
CA GLY A 111 -24.37 11.83 -1.57
C GLY A 111 -23.65 12.72 -2.58
N VAL A 112 -23.20 12.17 -3.73
CA VAL A 112 -22.55 12.97 -4.77
C VAL A 112 -23.59 13.55 -5.71
N ARG A 113 -23.64 14.88 -5.81
CA ARG A 113 -24.47 15.61 -6.78
C ARG A 113 -23.62 16.62 -7.54
N LYS A 114 -24.07 16.98 -8.75
CA LYS A 114 -23.47 18.09 -9.49
C LYS A 114 -23.61 19.36 -8.67
N ALA A 115 -22.50 20.03 -8.42
CA ALA A 115 -22.52 21.29 -7.72
C ALA A 115 -22.98 22.41 -8.66
N SER A 116 -23.85 23.28 -8.15
CA SER A 116 -24.35 24.47 -8.81
C SER A 116 -24.23 25.62 -7.82
N TRP A 117 -23.35 26.56 -8.13
CA TRP A 117 -23.17 27.82 -7.42
C TRP A 117 -23.05 28.93 -8.46
#